data_AF-A0A9Q9EMP4-F1
#
_entry.id   AF-A0A9Q9EMP4-F1
#
_cell.length_a   1.000
_cell.length_b   1.000
_cell.length_c   1.000
_cell.angle_alpha   90.00
_cell.angle_beta   90.00
_cell.angle_gamma   90.00
#
_symmetry.space_group_name_H-M   'P 1'
#
loop_
_entity.id
_entity.type
_entity.pdbx_description
1 polymer ?
#
loop_
_entity_poly.entity_id
_entity_poly.type
_entity_poly.pdbx_seq_one_letter_code
_entity_poly.pdbx_strand_id
1 'polypeptide(L)'
;MMYFGLFLAALTAFVAAIPLPASTSPAAPCPSTLVKENQSTAFGWQLVGTSSDASTLDQTCNQLQTDQLSKWGNFGLALSKVQTPVCNALTSKASDALPKVVAANTKIITNLLTSSFKKDDVQTYGYLCDNLRYEQVSGFLLDDATIINATCNLGAERLNPRPFTAVDGAKANRTAVAAYNDAQSNLYAYLYAAQAGSPEELNTLCEASQSKARQADYEALQLDPDCVSQTICSIKEPISVAEGKEQLKKWTSVSYANVLVHSSNAPGYVQVLCEKLDTASLEAAGLDAEVVKNAACSGSA
;
A
#
# COMPACT_ATOMS: atom_id res chain seq x y z
N MET A 1 73.13 44.16 30.58
CA MET A 1 72.10 43.72 31.53
C MET A 1 70.76 43.72 30.82
N MET A 2 70.21 42.53 30.56
CA MET A 2 68.77 42.19 30.65
C MET A 2 68.57 40.86 29.93
N TYR A 3 68.20 39.86 30.72
CA TYR A 3 67.71 38.56 30.29
C TYR A 3 66.33 38.73 29.66
N PHE A 4 66.05 38.02 28.56
CA PHE A 4 64.68 37.58 28.25
C PHE A 4 64.75 36.20 27.58
N GLY A 5 64.38 35.17 28.34
CA GLY A 5 64.22 33.82 27.86
C GLY A 5 62.93 33.69 27.04
N LEU A 6 63.04 33.11 25.86
CA LEU A 6 61.91 32.67 25.04
C LEU A 6 61.49 31.27 25.51
N PHE A 7 60.43 31.20 26.31
CA PHE A 7 59.66 29.95 26.48
C PHE A 7 58.63 29.86 25.34
N LEU A 8 58.85 28.97 24.39
CA LEU A 8 57.79 28.46 23.53
C LEU A 8 56.97 27.44 24.33
N ALA A 9 55.76 27.83 24.73
CA ALA A 9 54.73 26.88 25.15
C ALA A 9 53.76 26.70 23.98
N ALA A 10 53.86 25.57 23.30
CA ALA A 10 52.89 25.15 22.28
C ALA A 10 51.57 24.81 22.99
N LEU A 11 50.54 25.64 22.79
CA LEU A 11 49.15 25.32 23.11
C LEU A 11 48.62 24.35 22.05
N THR A 12 48.81 23.05 22.27
CA THR A 12 47.98 22.03 21.62
C THR A 12 46.64 22.00 22.36
N ALA A 13 45.67 22.75 21.83
CA ALA A 13 44.28 22.56 22.21
C ALA A 13 43.85 21.17 21.75
N PHE A 14 43.92 20.18 22.65
CA PHE A 14 43.16 18.95 22.53
C PHE A 14 41.68 19.32 22.58
N VAL A 15 41.08 19.58 21.43
CA VAL A 15 39.63 19.46 21.29
C VAL A 15 39.37 17.97 21.31
N ALA A 16 39.13 17.43 22.50
CA ALA A 16 38.44 16.17 22.63
C ALA A 16 37.10 16.36 21.91
N ALA A 17 36.98 15.79 20.72
CA ALA A 17 35.71 15.63 20.06
C ALA A 17 34.87 14.78 21.00
N ILE A 18 34.00 15.42 21.78
CA ILE A 18 32.95 14.72 22.51
C ILE A 18 32.12 14.05 21.41
N PRO A 19 32.11 12.71 21.30
CA PRO A 19 31.22 12.07 20.36
C PRO A 19 29.81 12.43 20.84
N LEU A 20 29.14 13.30 20.07
CA LEU A 20 27.70 13.46 20.21
C LEU A 20 27.12 12.05 20.10
N PRO A 21 26.28 11.60 21.06
CA PRO A 21 25.62 10.32 20.92
C PRO A 21 24.89 10.36 19.58
N ALA A 22 25.30 9.49 18.66
CA ALA A 22 24.58 9.29 17.42
C ALA A 22 23.13 9.07 17.81
N SER A 23 22.22 9.88 17.27
CA SER A 23 20.78 9.68 17.44
C SER A 23 20.48 8.24 17.03
N THR A 24 20.31 7.36 18.02
CA THR A 24 19.97 5.94 17.84
C THR A 24 18.50 5.75 17.52
N SER A 25 17.75 6.83 17.26
CA SER A 25 16.42 6.70 16.67
C SER A 25 16.58 6.06 15.30
N PRO A 26 15.97 4.87 15.06
CA PRO A 26 15.95 4.28 13.74
C PRO A 26 15.46 5.33 12.76
N ALA A 27 16.10 5.44 11.60
CA ALA A 27 15.55 6.24 10.51
C ALA A 27 14.10 5.79 10.29
N ALA A 28 13.20 6.75 10.08
CA ALA A 28 11.82 6.43 9.72
C ALA A 28 11.85 5.44 8.53
N PRO A 29 11.09 4.33 8.60
CA PRO A 29 11.13 3.33 7.53
C PRO A 29 10.77 3.97 6.21
N CYS A 30 11.43 3.54 5.13
CA CYS A 30 11.12 4.01 3.79
C CYS A 30 9.62 3.81 3.49
N PRO A 31 8.94 4.73 2.79
CA PRO A 31 7.52 4.61 2.49
C PRO A 31 7.14 3.27 1.83
N SER A 32 7.97 2.79 0.89
CA SER A 32 7.79 1.49 0.26
C SER A 32 7.84 0.29 1.23
N THR A 33 8.60 0.37 2.31
CA THR A 33 8.61 -0.67 3.36
C THR A 33 7.28 -0.73 4.08
N LEU A 34 6.74 0.43 4.49
CA LEU A 34 5.44 0.50 5.15
C LEU A 34 4.31 0.04 4.23
N VAL A 35 4.35 0.39 2.95
CA VAL A 35 3.41 -0.09 1.94
C VAL A 35 3.44 -1.61 1.87
N LYS A 36 4.63 -2.22 1.72
CA LYS A 36 4.80 -3.68 1.66
C LYS A 36 4.34 -4.40 2.92
N GLU A 37 4.61 -3.85 4.10
CA GLU A 37 4.13 -4.43 5.37
C GLU A 37 2.60 -4.44 5.46
N ASN A 38 1.95 -3.35 5.04
CA ASN A 38 0.49 -3.27 5.06
C ASN A 38 -0.14 -4.13 3.94
N GLN A 39 0.50 -4.23 2.76
CA GLN A 39 0.09 -5.18 1.71
C GLN A 39 0.16 -6.62 2.19
N SER A 40 1.24 -6.97 2.88
CA SER A 40 1.42 -8.29 3.47
C SER A 40 0.34 -8.58 4.52
N THR A 41 -0.03 -7.57 5.32
CA THR A 41 -1.11 -7.68 6.30
C THR A 41 -2.46 -7.86 5.62
N ALA A 42 -2.76 -7.07 4.58
CA ALA A 42 -3.99 -7.19 3.79
C ALA A 42 -4.10 -8.58 3.16
N PHE A 43 -3.03 -9.04 2.51
CA PHE A 43 -2.97 -10.37 1.90
C PHE A 43 -3.16 -11.50 2.93
N GLY A 44 -2.52 -11.41 4.10
CA GLY A 44 -2.71 -12.37 5.18
C GLY A 44 -4.18 -12.47 5.62
N TRP A 45 -4.88 -11.34 5.77
CA TRP A 45 -6.31 -11.35 6.09
C TRP A 45 -7.19 -11.83 4.93
N GLN A 46 -6.82 -11.54 3.67
CA GLN A 46 -7.51 -12.10 2.51
C GLN A 46 -7.37 -13.63 2.45
N LEU A 47 -6.19 -14.19 2.79
CA LEU A 47 -6.01 -15.64 2.93
C LEU A 47 -6.93 -16.21 4.01
N VAL A 48 -7.01 -15.56 5.17
CA VAL A 48 -7.93 -15.94 6.26
C VAL A 48 -9.38 -15.95 5.79
N GLY A 49 -9.83 -14.86 5.17
CA GLY A 49 -11.22 -14.68 4.76
C GLY A 49 -11.65 -15.55 3.59
N THR A 50 -10.70 -16.07 2.82
CA THR A 50 -10.99 -16.97 1.69
C THR A 50 -10.79 -18.43 2.04
N SER A 51 -10.14 -18.77 3.15
CA SER A 51 -9.87 -20.16 3.51
C SER A 51 -11.16 -20.94 3.79
N SER A 52 -11.21 -22.19 3.30
CA SER A 52 -12.37 -23.07 3.48
C SER A 52 -12.62 -23.44 4.94
N ASP A 53 -11.54 -23.58 5.73
CA ASP A 53 -11.61 -23.92 7.14
C ASP A 53 -10.31 -23.59 7.88
N ALA A 54 -10.30 -23.88 9.18
CA ALA A 54 -9.14 -23.72 10.06
C ALA A 54 -7.97 -24.66 9.68
N SER A 55 -8.23 -25.87 9.19
CA SER A 55 -7.17 -26.82 8.85
C SER A 55 -6.34 -26.36 7.65
N THR A 56 -7.00 -25.69 6.69
CA THR A 56 -6.35 -25.07 5.55
C THR A 56 -5.47 -23.89 5.98
N LEU A 57 -5.91 -23.11 6.97
CA LEU A 57 -5.09 -22.03 7.56
C LEU A 57 -3.90 -22.57 8.34
N ASP A 58 -4.07 -23.65 9.10
CA ASP A 58 -2.98 -24.32 9.79
C ASP A 58 -1.93 -24.83 8.80
N GLN A 59 -2.36 -25.39 7.67
CA GLN A 59 -1.45 -25.80 6.60
C GLN A 59 -0.69 -24.60 6.03
N THR A 60 -1.37 -23.50 5.67
CA THR A 60 -0.71 -22.29 5.17
C THR A 60 0.24 -21.69 6.20
N CYS A 61 -0.13 -21.70 7.48
CA CYS A 61 0.73 -21.27 8.59
C CYS A 61 2.01 -22.12 8.67
N ASN A 62 1.88 -23.46 8.61
CA ASN A 62 3.01 -24.37 8.60
C ASN A 62 3.93 -24.14 7.39
N GLN A 63 3.35 -23.90 6.21
CA GLN A 63 4.10 -23.58 4.99
C GLN A 63 4.86 -22.25 5.10
N LEU A 64 4.28 -21.24 5.76
CA LEU A 64 4.95 -19.97 6.06
C LEU A 64 6.11 -20.17 7.05
N GLN A 65 5.95 -21.02 8.07
CA GLN A 65 6.99 -21.30 9.07
C GLN A 65 8.14 -22.16 8.52
N THR A 66 7.89 -22.92 7.46
CA THR A 66 8.86 -23.85 6.83
C THR A 66 9.46 -23.30 5.54
N ASP A 67 9.31 -22.00 5.27
CA ASP A 67 9.81 -21.28 4.08
C ASP A 67 9.31 -21.81 2.72
N GLN A 68 8.29 -22.66 2.71
CA GLN A 68 7.68 -23.16 1.46
C GLN A 68 6.98 -22.04 0.67
N LEU A 69 6.62 -20.94 1.34
CA LEU A 69 6.01 -19.75 0.74
C LEU A 69 7.01 -18.57 0.64
N SER A 70 8.32 -18.87 0.67
CA SER A 70 9.39 -17.87 0.53
C SER A 70 9.32 -17.04 -0.76
N LYS A 71 8.63 -17.53 -1.80
CA LYS A 71 8.39 -16.79 -3.05
C LYS A 71 7.66 -15.46 -2.80
N TRP A 72 6.70 -15.39 -1.87
CA TRP A 72 6.05 -14.14 -1.48
C TRP A 72 7.04 -13.13 -0.87
N GLY A 73 7.97 -13.62 -0.04
CA GLY A 73 9.07 -12.81 0.48
C GLY A 73 9.97 -12.27 -0.63
N ASN A 74 10.27 -13.12 -1.62
CA ASN A 74 11.06 -12.75 -2.79
C ASN A 74 10.36 -11.72 -3.69
N PHE A 75 9.03 -11.66 -3.72
CA PHE A 75 8.28 -10.57 -4.37
C PHE A 75 8.39 -9.25 -3.61
N GLY A 76 8.75 -9.30 -2.32
CA GLY A 76 8.93 -8.14 -1.46
C GLY A 76 7.90 -8.03 -0.33
N LEU A 77 7.05 -9.05 -0.13
CA LEU A 77 6.17 -9.10 1.03
C LEU A 77 6.96 -9.38 2.32
N ALA A 78 6.53 -8.77 3.41
CA ALA A 78 7.01 -9.08 4.75
C ALA A 78 6.28 -10.33 5.26
N LEU A 79 6.90 -11.51 5.12
CA LEU A 79 6.26 -12.79 5.47
C LEU A 79 5.73 -12.83 6.91
N SER A 80 6.43 -12.22 7.87
CA SER A 80 5.96 -12.13 9.26
C SER A 80 4.61 -11.40 9.40
N LYS A 81 4.32 -10.45 8.51
CA LYS A 81 3.05 -9.71 8.44
C LYS A 81 1.94 -10.50 7.74
N VAL A 82 2.28 -11.45 6.86
CA VAL A 82 1.34 -12.43 6.30
C VAL A 82 1.02 -13.52 7.33
N GLN A 83 2.06 -14.00 8.02
CA GLN A 83 2.00 -15.06 9.02
C GLN A 83 1.13 -14.67 10.22
N THR A 84 1.22 -13.42 10.68
CA THR A 84 0.50 -12.98 11.89
C THR A 84 -1.03 -13.16 11.76
N PRO A 85 -1.69 -12.71 10.67
CA PRO A 85 -3.10 -13.04 10.43
C PRO A 85 -3.36 -14.54 10.30
N VAL A 86 -2.61 -15.23 9.42
CA VAL A 86 -2.90 -16.62 9.04
C VAL A 86 -2.78 -17.59 10.23
N CYS A 87 -1.72 -17.44 11.04
CA CYS A 87 -1.43 -18.35 12.16
C CYS A 87 -2.23 -18.05 13.43
N ASN A 88 -2.86 -16.88 13.54
CA ASN A 88 -3.58 -16.48 14.76
C ASN A 88 -5.08 -16.28 14.54
N ALA A 89 -5.59 -16.52 13.33
CA ALA A 89 -7.00 -16.41 13.04
C ALA A 89 -7.80 -17.50 13.80
N LEU A 90 -8.79 -17.08 14.58
CA LEU A 90 -9.70 -17.99 15.28
C LEU A 90 -10.84 -18.49 14.36
N THR A 91 -11.08 -17.78 13.26
CA THR A 91 -12.13 -18.06 12.27
C THR A 91 -11.58 -17.81 10.86
N SER A 92 -12.04 -18.57 9.88
CA SER A 92 -11.73 -18.36 8.45
C SER A 92 -12.83 -17.58 7.72
N LYS A 93 -13.50 -16.64 8.42
CA LYS A 93 -14.67 -15.95 7.86
C LYS A 93 -14.29 -14.65 7.17
N ALA A 94 -14.73 -14.50 5.91
CA ALA A 94 -14.59 -13.25 5.16
C ALA A 94 -15.11 -12.01 5.91
N SER A 95 -16.24 -12.14 6.62
CA SER A 95 -16.83 -11.05 7.41
C SER A 95 -15.91 -10.52 8.51
N ASP A 96 -15.09 -11.39 9.10
CA ASP A 96 -14.18 -11.03 10.19
C ASP A 96 -12.86 -10.46 9.63
N ALA A 97 -12.47 -10.91 8.43
CA ALA A 97 -11.28 -10.46 7.72
C ALA A 97 -11.46 -9.10 7.02
N LEU A 98 -12.62 -8.82 6.41
CA LEU A 98 -12.85 -7.61 5.61
C LEU A 98 -12.47 -6.30 6.37
N PRO A 99 -12.91 -6.06 7.62
CA PRO A 99 -12.53 -4.85 8.35
C PRO A 99 -11.01 -4.71 8.54
N LYS A 100 -10.28 -5.82 8.63
CA LYS A 100 -8.82 -5.84 8.76
C LYS A 100 -8.13 -5.58 7.42
N VAL A 101 -8.67 -6.10 6.33
CA VAL A 101 -8.23 -5.78 4.95
C VAL A 101 -8.42 -4.29 4.69
N VAL A 102 -9.60 -3.73 4.99
CA VAL A 102 -9.91 -2.30 4.86
C VAL A 102 -8.94 -1.43 5.67
N ALA A 103 -8.65 -1.80 6.92
CA ALA A 103 -7.70 -1.07 7.75
C ALA A 103 -6.27 -1.10 7.18
N ALA A 104 -5.84 -2.23 6.63
CA ALA A 104 -4.53 -2.35 5.98
C ALA A 104 -4.48 -1.54 4.68
N ASN A 105 -5.51 -1.61 3.85
CA ASN A 105 -5.62 -0.83 2.61
C ASN A 105 -5.67 0.67 2.87
N THR A 106 -6.37 1.11 3.91
CA THR A 106 -6.35 2.51 4.35
C THR A 106 -4.93 2.97 4.67
N LYS A 107 -4.14 2.15 5.40
CA LYS A 107 -2.74 2.48 5.69
C LYS A 107 -1.86 2.50 4.44
N ILE A 108 -2.08 1.60 3.48
CA ILE A 108 -1.39 1.63 2.19
C ILE A 108 -1.65 2.96 1.49
N ILE A 109 -2.92 3.32 1.28
CA ILE A 109 -3.31 4.55 0.59
C ILE A 109 -2.81 5.79 1.34
N THR A 110 -2.91 5.81 2.67
CA THR A 110 -2.39 6.92 3.49
C THR A 110 -0.89 7.10 3.27
N ASN A 111 -0.10 6.02 3.34
CA ASN A 111 1.34 6.09 3.13
C ASN A 111 1.69 6.53 1.71
N LEU A 112 0.97 6.04 0.69
CA LEU A 112 1.20 6.45 -0.69
C LEU A 112 0.86 7.92 -0.92
N LEU A 113 -0.29 8.39 -0.42
CA LEU A 113 -0.72 9.78 -0.57
C LEU A 113 0.24 10.76 0.11
N THR A 114 0.79 10.38 1.27
CA THR A 114 1.76 11.17 2.04
C THR A 114 3.21 11.04 1.57
N SER A 115 3.47 10.25 0.52
CA SER A 115 4.82 10.02 -0.02
C SER A 115 4.95 10.12 -1.54
N SER A 116 3.85 10.34 -2.27
CA SER A 116 3.85 10.48 -3.74
C SER A 116 4.22 11.88 -4.24
N PHE A 117 4.28 12.85 -3.32
CA PHE A 117 4.71 14.22 -3.60
C PHE A 117 5.99 14.51 -2.82
N LYS A 118 6.73 15.55 -3.24
CA LYS A 118 7.94 15.97 -2.54
C LYS A 118 7.63 16.27 -1.08
N LYS A 119 8.48 15.76 -0.17
CA LYS A 119 8.25 15.80 1.28
C LYS A 119 8.07 17.22 1.85
N ASP A 120 8.70 18.20 1.23
CA ASP A 120 8.69 19.62 1.59
C ASP A 120 7.68 20.45 0.78
N ASP A 121 6.88 19.82 -0.09
CA ASP A 121 5.84 20.49 -0.87
C ASP A 121 4.55 20.67 -0.05
N VAL A 122 4.66 21.52 0.97
CA VAL A 122 3.56 21.90 1.86
C VAL A 122 2.38 22.48 1.07
N GLN A 123 2.64 23.15 -0.05
CA GLN A 123 1.58 23.74 -0.88
C GLN A 123 0.72 22.67 -1.54
N THR A 124 1.33 21.63 -2.10
CA THR A 124 0.58 20.50 -2.68
C THR A 124 -0.22 19.77 -1.60
N TYR A 125 0.35 19.52 -0.42
CA TYR A 125 -0.39 18.88 0.67
C TYR A 125 -1.54 19.75 1.21
N GLY A 126 -1.36 21.06 1.29
CA GLY A 126 -2.44 22.01 1.61
C GLY A 126 -3.56 21.97 0.57
N TYR A 127 -3.20 22.02 -0.72
CA TYR A 127 -4.18 21.90 -1.80
C TYR A 127 -4.96 20.57 -1.74
N LEU A 128 -4.28 19.45 -1.49
CA LEU A 128 -4.96 18.16 -1.32
C LEU A 128 -5.89 18.17 -0.11
N CYS A 129 -5.45 18.71 1.02
CA CYS A 129 -6.29 18.85 2.22
C CYS A 129 -7.62 19.57 1.90
N ASP A 130 -7.55 20.68 1.15
CA ASP A 130 -8.72 21.47 0.77
C ASP A 130 -9.64 20.76 -0.25
N ASN A 131 -9.08 19.87 -1.07
CA ASN A 131 -9.75 19.34 -2.25
C ASN A 131 -10.16 17.88 -2.17
N LEU A 132 -9.59 17.09 -1.26
CA LEU A 132 -10.06 15.72 -1.02
C LEU A 132 -11.51 15.72 -0.51
N ARG A 133 -12.28 14.71 -0.90
CA ARG A 133 -13.70 14.57 -0.56
C ARG A 133 -13.92 13.25 0.17
N TYR A 134 -14.35 13.36 1.43
CA TYR A 134 -14.65 12.22 2.29
C TYR A 134 -15.60 11.20 1.64
N GLU A 135 -16.71 11.65 1.05
CA GLU A 135 -17.66 10.76 0.35
C GLU A 135 -17.04 10.03 -0.86
N GLN A 136 -16.09 10.65 -1.56
CA GLN A 136 -15.40 9.98 -2.67
C GLN A 136 -14.38 8.97 -2.18
N VAL A 137 -13.62 9.29 -1.12
CA VAL A 137 -12.62 8.39 -0.53
C VAL A 137 -13.30 7.19 0.17
N SER A 138 -14.33 7.44 0.97
CA SER A 138 -15.11 6.38 1.64
C SER A 138 -15.85 5.48 0.64
N GLY A 139 -16.13 5.96 -0.58
CA GLY A 139 -16.65 5.15 -1.68
C GLY A 139 -15.78 3.94 -2.05
N PHE A 140 -14.48 3.98 -1.78
CA PHE A 140 -13.54 2.87 -1.95
C PHE A 140 -13.49 1.91 -0.75
N LEU A 141 -14.41 2.05 0.20
CA LEU A 141 -14.41 1.35 1.49
C LEU A 141 -13.10 1.57 2.27
N LEU A 142 -12.62 2.81 2.30
CA LEU A 142 -11.45 3.25 3.05
C LEU A 142 -11.86 4.18 4.19
N ASP A 143 -11.05 4.23 5.25
CA ASP A 143 -11.21 5.25 6.30
C ASP A 143 -10.67 6.60 5.80
N ASP A 144 -11.61 7.39 5.30
CA ASP A 144 -11.40 8.71 4.73
C ASP A 144 -10.80 9.71 5.72
N ALA A 145 -11.23 9.69 6.97
CA ALA A 145 -10.73 10.54 8.03
C ALA A 145 -9.26 10.27 8.32
N THR A 146 -8.86 9.00 8.39
CA THR A 146 -7.45 8.64 8.54
C THR A 146 -6.60 9.18 7.37
N ILE A 147 -7.05 8.96 6.14
CA ILE A 147 -6.31 9.39 4.93
C ILE A 147 -6.21 10.92 4.86
N ILE A 148 -7.34 11.62 4.94
CA ILE A 148 -7.40 13.07 4.73
C ILE A 148 -6.68 13.79 5.88
N ASN A 149 -6.86 13.37 7.14
CA ASN A 149 -6.16 14.00 8.27
C ASN A 149 -4.64 13.86 8.15
N ALA A 150 -4.14 12.70 7.69
CA ALA A 150 -2.71 12.50 7.49
C ALA A 150 -2.15 13.43 6.41
N THR A 151 -2.87 13.61 5.31
CA THR A 151 -2.51 14.56 4.25
C THR A 151 -2.54 16.01 4.75
N CYS A 152 -3.59 16.42 5.46
CA CYS A 152 -3.73 17.76 6.01
C CYS A 152 -2.60 18.12 6.99
N ASN A 153 -2.14 17.17 7.81
CA ASN A 153 -1.04 17.40 8.73
C ASN A 153 0.29 17.77 8.04
N LEU A 154 0.47 17.40 6.77
CA LEU A 154 1.63 17.78 5.97
C LEU A 154 1.50 19.18 5.34
N GLY A 155 0.28 19.70 5.20
CA GLY A 155 -0.01 21.02 4.65
C GLY A 155 0.19 22.19 5.63
N ALA A 156 0.72 21.94 6.84
CA ALA A 156 0.97 22.93 7.90
C ALA A 156 -0.28 23.66 8.45
N GLU A 157 -1.50 23.30 8.03
CA GLU A 157 -2.72 23.87 8.60
C GLU A 157 -3.09 23.19 9.93
N ARG A 158 -3.30 24.01 10.98
CA ARG A 158 -3.97 23.54 12.21
C ARG A 158 -5.39 23.15 11.81
N LEU A 159 -5.67 21.84 11.87
CA LEU A 159 -7.02 21.24 11.82
C LEU A 159 -8.03 22.16 12.51
N ASN A 160 -8.78 22.94 11.73
CA ASN A 160 -9.89 23.73 12.24
C ASN A 160 -11.18 23.01 11.85
N PRO A 161 -12.10 22.77 12.81
CA PRO A 161 -13.20 21.86 12.60
C PRO A 161 -14.32 22.60 11.90
N ARG A 162 -14.34 22.69 10.55
CA ARG A 162 -15.46 23.33 9.84
C ARG A 162 -15.83 22.57 8.57
N PRO A 163 -17.14 22.55 8.26
CA PRO A 163 -17.84 21.33 7.88
C PRO A 163 -17.51 20.87 6.47
N PHE A 164 -17.56 19.55 6.36
CA PHE A 164 -17.51 18.70 5.17
C PHE A 164 -18.70 18.94 4.22
N THR A 165 -19.03 20.18 3.92
CA THR A 165 -19.99 20.47 2.86
C THR A 165 -19.23 20.44 1.55
N ALA A 166 -19.39 19.30 0.88
CA ALA A 166 -19.10 19.02 -0.51
C ALA A 166 -18.97 20.29 -1.37
N VAL A 167 -17.99 20.30 -2.28
CA VAL A 167 -18.32 20.86 -3.60
C VAL A 167 -19.59 20.10 -4.03
N ASP A 168 -20.70 20.83 -4.18
CA ASP A 168 -22.01 20.25 -4.45
C ASP A 168 -21.91 19.12 -5.48
N GLY A 169 -22.54 17.98 -5.17
CA GLY A 169 -22.55 16.82 -6.05
C GLY A 169 -21.34 15.88 -5.94
N ALA A 170 -20.49 15.99 -4.90
CA ALA A 170 -19.52 14.95 -4.58
C ALA A 170 -20.25 13.62 -4.36
N LYS A 171 -19.89 12.60 -5.14
CA LYS A 171 -20.42 11.23 -5.06
C LYS A 171 -19.31 10.26 -5.42
N ALA A 172 -19.32 9.08 -4.80
CA ALA A 172 -18.40 8.01 -5.17
C ALA A 172 -18.50 7.70 -6.67
N ASN A 173 -17.37 7.73 -7.37
CA ASN A 173 -17.29 7.31 -8.76
C ASN A 173 -17.33 5.78 -8.83
N ARG A 174 -18.50 5.21 -9.14
CA ARG A 174 -18.70 3.76 -9.16
C ARG A 174 -17.76 3.02 -10.12
N THR A 175 -17.42 3.63 -11.26
CA THR A 175 -16.48 3.03 -12.21
C THR A 175 -15.07 2.99 -11.64
N ALA A 176 -14.64 4.05 -10.96
CA ALA A 176 -13.34 4.08 -10.28
C ALA A 176 -13.28 3.08 -9.11
N VAL A 177 -14.35 2.96 -8.34
CA VAL A 177 -14.46 1.99 -7.25
C VAL A 177 -14.39 0.55 -7.79
N ALA A 178 -15.08 0.26 -8.90
CA ALA A 178 -14.97 -1.03 -9.58
C ALA A 178 -13.54 -1.29 -10.06
N ALA A 179 -12.89 -0.33 -10.73
CA ALA A 179 -11.51 -0.46 -11.18
C ALA A 179 -10.50 -0.62 -10.02
N TYR A 180 -10.76 0.01 -8.87
CA TYR A 180 -10.00 -0.22 -7.65
C TYR A 180 -10.17 -1.66 -7.14
N ASN A 181 -11.42 -2.15 -7.07
CA ASN A 181 -11.71 -3.52 -6.65
C ASN A 181 -11.11 -4.54 -7.62
N ASP A 182 -11.15 -4.30 -8.93
CA ASP A 182 -10.49 -5.13 -9.95
C ASP A 182 -8.98 -5.20 -9.73
N ALA A 183 -8.35 -4.05 -9.43
CA ALA A 183 -6.92 -4.02 -9.15
C ALA A 183 -6.56 -4.77 -7.85
N GLN A 184 -7.38 -4.65 -6.79
CA GLN A 184 -7.23 -5.45 -5.57
C GLN A 184 -7.44 -6.96 -5.84
N SER A 185 -8.41 -7.30 -6.70
CA SER A 185 -8.73 -8.67 -7.10
C SER A 185 -7.59 -9.32 -7.87
N ASN A 186 -7.03 -8.61 -8.85
CA ASN A 186 -5.85 -9.05 -9.58
C ASN A 186 -4.64 -9.22 -8.66
N LEU A 187 -4.39 -8.24 -7.76
CA LEU A 187 -3.29 -8.33 -6.81
C LEU A 187 -3.41 -9.58 -5.93
N TYR A 188 -4.59 -9.81 -5.35
CA TYR A 188 -4.85 -11.01 -4.56
C TYR A 188 -4.66 -12.29 -5.40
N ALA A 189 -5.23 -12.34 -6.61
CA ALA A 189 -5.14 -13.49 -7.50
C ALA A 189 -3.70 -13.88 -7.83
N TYR A 190 -2.86 -12.92 -8.20
CA TYR A 190 -1.43 -13.16 -8.48
C TYR A 190 -0.67 -13.63 -7.24
N LEU A 191 -0.92 -13.01 -6.07
CA LEU A 191 -0.27 -13.42 -4.83
C LEU A 191 -0.72 -14.83 -4.40
N TYR A 192 -2.01 -15.14 -4.50
CA TYR A 192 -2.55 -16.46 -4.17
C TYR A 192 -2.03 -17.54 -5.12
N ALA A 193 -2.04 -17.29 -6.44
CA ALA A 193 -1.52 -18.22 -7.45
C ALA A 193 -0.01 -18.47 -7.30
N ALA A 194 0.75 -17.54 -6.72
CA ALA A 194 2.20 -17.69 -6.53
C ALA A 194 2.60 -18.80 -5.56
N GLN A 195 1.67 -19.35 -4.77
CA GLN A 195 1.93 -20.53 -3.94
C GLN A 195 2.16 -21.80 -4.78
N ALA A 196 1.67 -21.83 -6.02
CA ALA A 196 1.85 -22.98 -6.89
C ALA A 196 3.30 -23.08 -7.39
N GLY A 197 3.86 -24.27 -7.23
CA GLY A 197 5.16 -24.71 -7.76
C GLY A 197 5.06 -25.42 -9.10
N SER A 198 3.86 -25.82 -9.55
CA SER A 198 3.65 -26.50 -10.85
C SER A 198 2.37 -26.07 -11.58
N PRO A 199 2.26 -26.34 -12.90
CA PRO A 199 1.03 -26.14 -13.66
C PRO A 199 -0.19 -26.93 -13.11
N GLU A 200 0.01 -28.13 -12.57
CA GLU A 200 -1.07 -28.94 -11.99
C GLU A 200 -1.64 -28.30 -10.71
N GLU A 201 -0.76 -27.72 -9.88
CA GLU A 201 -1.18 -26.95 -8.71
C GLU A 201 -1.93 -25.68 -9.13
N LEU A 202 -1.48 -24.97 -10.17
CA LEU A 202 -2.22 -23.82 -10.72
C LEU A 202 -3.61 -24.22 -11.24
N ASN A 203 -3.74 -25.36 -11.92
CA ASN A 203 -5.03 -25.87 -12.36
C ASN A 203 -5.95 -26.15 -11.16
N THR A 204 -5.40 -26.75 -10.09
CA THR A 204 -6.14 -26.99 -8.84
C THR A 204 -6.63 -25.67 -8.22
N LEU A 205 -5.80 -24.63 -8.19
CA LEU A 205 -6.19 -23.31 -7.70
C LEU A 205 -7.27 -22.64 -8.57
N CYS A 206 -7.17 -22.81 -9.90
CA CYS A 206 -8.18 -22.32 -10.84
C CYS A 206 -9.54 -23.02 -10.65
N GLU A 207 -9.57 -24.34 -10.49
CA GLU A 207 -10.80 -25.08 -10.22
C GLU A 207 -11.41 -24.67 -8.86
N ALA A 208 -10.58 -24.51 -7.84
CA ALA A 208 -11.01 -24.09 -6.51
C ALA A 208 -11.59 -22.67 -6.50
N SER A 209 -10.99 -21.73 -7.25
CA SER A 209 -11.44 -20.32 -7.32
C SER A 209 -12.84 -20.17 -7.94
N GLN A 210 -13.23 -21.09 -8.82
CA GLN A 210 -14.54 -21.12 -9.47
C GLN A 210 -15.65 -21.73 -8.60
N SER A 211 -15.32 -22.31 -7.44
CA SER A 211 -16.33 -22.91 -6.57
C SER A 211 -17.27 -21.86 -5.97
N LYS A 212 -18.56 -22.19 -5.86
CA LYS A 212 -19.58 -21.26 -5.32
C LYS A 212 -19.23 -20.70 -3.93
N ALA A 213 -18.63 -21.54 -3.07
CA ALA A 213 -18.19 -21.10 -1.74
C ALA A 213 -17.10 -20.04 -1.86
N ARG A 214 -16.05 -20.31 -2.66
CA ARG A 214 -14.94 -19.39 -2.84
C ARG A 214 -15.35 -18.07 -3.49
N GLN A 215 -16.26 -18.13 -4.46
CA GLN A 215 -16.86 -16.96 -5.10
C GLN A 215 -17.57 -16.05 -4.09
N ALA A 216 -18.36 -16.64 -3.17
CA ALA A 216 -19.03 -15.88 -2.11
C ALA A 216 -18.04 -15.26 -1.12
N ASP A 217 -16.94 -15.95 -0.80
CA ASP A 217 -15.89 -15.43 0.07
C ASP A 217 -15.14 -14.24 -0.58
N TYR A 218 -14.88 -14.29 -1.89
CA TYR A 218 -14.31 -13.17 -2.64
C TYR A 218 -15.22 -11.94 -2.60
N GLU A 219 -16.52 -12.12 -2.88
CA GLU A 219 -17.50 -11.04 -2.83
C GLU A 219 -17.61 -10.43 -1.41
N ALA A 220 -17.61 -11.28 -0.38
CA ALA A 220 -17.63 -10.86 1.02
C ALA A 220 -16.36 -10.10 1.44
N LEU A 221 -15.26 -10.24 0.71
CA LEU A 221 -14.03 -9.46 0.85
C LEU A 221 -13.96 -8.23 -0.06
N GLN A 222 -15.03 -7.91 -0.80
CA GLN A 222 -15.07 -6.83 -1.78
C GLN A 222 -14.09 -7.01 -2.94
N LEU A 223 -13.74 -8.26 -3.25
CA LEU A 223 -13.05 -8.62 -4.47
C LEU A 223 -14.10 -8.96 -5.53
N ASP A 224 -13.80 -8.67 -6.79
CA ASP A 224 -14.60 -9.14 -7.93
C ASP A 224 -14.29 -10.64 -8.14
N PRO A 225 -15.25 -11.55 -7.88
CA PRO A 225 -15.00 -12.98 -7.92
C PRO A 225 -14.65 -13.51 -9.31
N ASP A 226 -15.23 -12.91 -10.36
CA ASP A 226 -14.95 -13.25 -11.74
C ASP A 226 -13.54 -12.81 -12.12
N CYS A 227 -13.16 -11.59 -11.73
CA CYS A 227 -11.81 -11.07 -11.92
C CYS A 227 -10.77 -11.95 -11.24
N VAL A 228 -10.96 -12.30 -9.96
CA VAL A 228 -10.03 -13.18 -9.23
C VAL A 228 -9.86 -14.51 -9.96
N SER A 229 -10.97 -15.13 -10.35
CA SER A 229 -10.94 -16.48 -10.93
C SER A 229 -10.36 -16.47 -12.34
N GLN A 230 -10.74 -15.51 -13.18
CA GLN A 230 -10.18 -15.35 -14.51
C GLN A 230 -8.67 -15.11 -14.44
N THR A 231 -8.20 -14.28 -13.51
CA THR A 231 -6.77 -14.02 -13.34
C THR A 231 -6.02 -15.28 -12.90
N ILE A 232 -6.48 -15.99 -11.86
CA ILE A 232 -5.87 -17.27 -11.44
C ILE A 232 -5.82 -18.26 -12.61
N CYS A 233 -6.93 -18.43 -13.32
CA CYS A 233 -7.04 -19.38 -14.43
C CYS A 233 -6.26 -18.97 -15.69
N SER A 234 -5.91 -17.70 -15.84
CA SER A 234 -5.08 -17.22 -16.94
C SER A 234 -3.60 -17.59 -16.80
N ILE A 235 -3.15 -17.83 -15.56
CA ILE A 235 -1.76 -18.16 -15.25
C ILE A 235 -1.52 -19.65 -15.57
N LYS A 236 -0.66 -19.92 -16.55
CA LYS A 236 -0.41 -21.29 -17.04
C LYS A 236 0.88 -21.91 -16.51
N GLU A 237 1.82 -21.08 -16.08
CA GLU A 237 3.11 -21.49 -15.55
C GLU A 237 3.35 -20.84 -14.17
N PRO A 238 4.08 -21.50 -13.26
CA PRO A 238 4.39 -20.94 -11.96
C PRO A 238 5.02 -19.55 -12.05
N ILE A 239 4.43 -18.57 -11.37
CA ILE A 239 4.85 -17.16 -11.41
C ILE A 239 6.33 -17.04 -11.03
N SER A 240 7.10 -16.35 -11.88
CA SER A 240 8.50 -16.04 -11.60
C SER A 240 8.65 -14.92 -10.56
N VAL A 241 9.83 -14.80 -9.92
CA VAL A 241 10.08 -13.70 -8.97
C VAL A 241 10.01 -12.33 -9.64
N ALA A 242 10.46 -12.22 -10.89
CA ALA A 242 10.42 -10.97 -11.63
C ALA A 242 8.97 -10.55 -11.94
N GLU A 243 8.18 -11.49 -12.46
CA GLU A 243 6.76 -11.28 -12.74
C GLU A 243 5.97 -10.94 -11.48
N GLY A 244 6.19 -11.66 -10.37
CA GLY A 244 5.51 -11.36 -9.11
C GLY A 244 5.80 -9.95 -8.57
N LYS A 245 7.05 -9.47 -8.69
CA LYS A 245 7.41 -8.09 -8.35
C LYS A 245 6.71 -7.07 -9.25
N GLU A 246 6.66 -7.36 -10.55
CA GLU A 246 6.00 -6.51 -11.54
C GLU A 246 4.50 -6.40 -11.26
N GLN A 247 3.81 -7.53 -11.06
CA GLN A 247 2.37 -7.55 -10.78
C GLN A 247 2.05 -6.85 -9.44
N LEU A 248 2.87 -7.08 -8.39
CA LEU A 248 2.74 -6.38 -7.13
C LEU A 248 2.81 -4.85 -7.33
N LYS A 249 3.85 -4.37 -8.03
CA LYS A 249 4.05 -2.95 -8.32
C LYS A 249 2.88 -2.39 -9.14
N LYS A 250 2.52 -3.05 -10.25
CA LYS A 250 1.47 -2.65 -11.18
C LYS A 250 0.11 -2.50 -10.49
N TRP A 251 -0.39 -3.56 -9.84
CA TRP A 251 -1.75 -3.54 -9.28
C TRP A 251 -1.88 -2.63 -8.07
N THR A 252 -0.79 -2.43 -7.33
CA THR A 252 -0.72 -1.39 -6.29
C THR A 252 -0.85 0.00 -6.89
N SER A 253 -0.12 0.27 -7.98
CA SER A 253 -0.19 1.55 -8.69
C SER A 253 -1.54 1.81 -9.30
N VAL A 254 -2.17 0.82 -9.93
CA VAL A 254 -3.54 0.97 -10.48
C VAL A 254 -4.54 1.24 -9.36
N SER A 255 -4.44 0.53 -8.24
CA SER A 255 -5.32 0.75 -7.08
C SER A 255 -5.16 2.17 -6.53
N TYR A 256 -3.91 2.60 -6.31
CA TYR A 256 -3.62 3.94 -5.81
C TYR A 256 -4.06 5.04 -6.77
N ALA A 257 -3.80 4.87 -8.07
CA ALA A 257 -4.18 5.83 -9.09
C ALA A 257 -5.70 6.08 -9.12
N ASN A 258 -6.51 5.03 -9.02
CA ASN A 258 -7.97 5.15 -8.97
C ASN A 258 -8.44 5.96 -7.75
N VAL A 259 -7.87 5.68 -6.57
CA VAL A 259 -8.19 6.46 -5.36
C VAL A 259 -7.74 7.91 -5.51
N LEU A 260 -6.49 8.13 -5.93
CA LEU A 260 -5.90 9.45 -6.06
C LEU A 260 -6.73 10.32 -7.02
N VAL A 261 -6.93 9.89 -8.26
CA VAL A 261 -7.59 10.68 -9.31
C VAL A 261 -9.06 10.97 -9.00
N HIS A 262 -9.75 10.03 -8.35
CA HIS A 262 -11.19 10.12 -8.11
C HIS A 262 -11.57 10.46 -6.67
N SER A 263 -10.62 10.89 -5.85
CA SER A 263 -10.84 11.37 -4.48
C SER A 263 -11.37 12.80 -4.40
N SER A 264 -11.47 13.50 -5.53
CA SER A 264 -12.04 14.84 -5.63
C SER A 264 -12.86 15.03 -6.90
N ASN A 265 -13.82 15.95 -6.84
CA ASN A 265 -14.57 16.49 -7.97
C ASN A 265 -14.27 17.97 -8.19
N ALA A 266 -13.27 18.53 -7.50
CA ALA A 266 -12.91 19.93 -7.65
C ALA A 266 -12.42 20.22 -9.07
N PRO A 267 -12.90 21.31 -9.72
CA PRO A 267 -12.41 21.71 -11.03
C PRO A 267 -10.89 21.89 -11.04
N GLY A 268 -10.21 21.31 -12.03
CA GLY A 268 -8.75 21.39 -12.16
C GLY A 268 -7.95 20.44 -11.24
N TYR A 269 -8.60 19.65 -10.38
CA TYR A 269 -7.92 18.73 -9.46
C TYR A 269 -6.93 17.78 -10.16
N VAL A 270 -7.38 17.12 -11.21
CA VAL A 270 -6.59 16.16 -11.99
C VAL A 270 -5.40 16.85 -12.69
N GLN A 271 -5.58 18.09 -13.16
CA GLN A 271 -4.52 18.89 -13.74
C GLN A 271 -3.43 19.22 -12.71
N VAL A 272 -3.83 19.61 -11.49
CA VAL A 272 -2.89 19.87 -10.39
C VAL A 272 -2.14 18.58 -10.01
N LEU A 273 -2.83 17.44 -9.93
CA LEU A 273 -2.15 16.16 -9.71
C LEU A 273 -1.10 15.88 -10.79
N CYS A 274 -1.45 16.03 -12.06
CA CYS A 274 -0.52 15.80 -13.16
C CYS A 274 0.74 16.69 -13.08
N GLU A 275 0.59 17.96 -12.69
CA GLU A 275 1.70 18.90 -12.51
C GLU A 275 2.57 18.53 -11.29
N LYS A 276 1.95 18.14 -10.17
CA LYS A 276 2.65 18.00 -8.88
C LYS A 276 3.18 16.60 -8.60
N LEU A 277 2.68 15.56 -9.28
CA LEU A 277 3.14 14.18 -9.09
C LEU A 277 4.62 14.03 -9.46
N ASP A 278 5.40 13.62 -8.45
CA ASP A 278 6.84 13.48 -8.55
C ASP A 278 7.23 12.02 -8.82
N THR A 279 7.83 11.78 -9.99
CA THR A 279 8.22 10.43 -10.44
C THR A 279 9.16 9.74 -9.45
N ALA A 280 10.14 10.47 -8.91
CA ALA A 280 11.11 9.89 -7.97
C ALA A 280 10.44 9.50 -6.64
N SER A 281 9.49 10.29 -6.16
CA SER A 281 8.73 10.03 -4.94
C SER A 281 7.81 8.82 -5.11
N LEU A 282 7.11 8.72 -6.25
CA LEU A 282 6.30 7.54 -6.60
C LEU A 282 7.14 6.25 -6.64
N GLU A 283 8.28 6.27 -7.34
CA GLU A 283 9.18 5.11 -7.41
C GLU A 283 9.78 4.76 -6.05
N ALA A 284 10.15 5.76 -5.24
CA ALA A 284 10.65 5.54 -3.87
C ALA A 284 9.59 4.94 -2.93
N ALA A 285 8.31 5.27 -3.16
CA ALA A 285 7.16 4.67 -2.50
C ALA A 285 6.84 3.25 -3.00
N GLY A 286 7.55 2.78 -4.05
CA GLY A 286 7.41 1.44 -4.60
C GLY A 286 6.30 1.32 -5.64
N LEU A 287 5.88 2.44 -6.23
CA LEU A 287 4.87 2.50 -7.29
C LEU A 287 5.52 2.57 -8.67
N ASP A 288 4.78 2.09 -9.67
CA ASP A 288 5.01 2.42 -11.07
C ASP A 288 4.57 3.86 -11.32
N ALA A 289 5.54 4.75 -11.44
CA ALA A 289 5.26 6.16 -11.63
C ALA A 289 4.59 6.45 -12.97
N GLU A 290 4.87 5.66 -14.02
CA GLU A 290 4.23 5.83 -15.33
C GLU A 290 2.75 5.50 -15.26
N VAL A 291 2.38 4.38 -14.62
CA VAL A 291 0.97 4.00 -14.42
C VAL A 291 0.20 5.09 -13.68
N VAL A 292 0.75 5.60 -12.57
CA VAL A 292 0.07 6.62 -11.75
C VAL A 292 -0.02 7.96 -12.50
N LYS A 293 1.06 8.38 -13.16
CA LYS A 293 1.06 9.65 -13.90
C LYS A 293 0.15 9.60 -15.12
N ASN A 294 0.13 8.50 -15.87
CA ASN A 294 -0.78 8.36 -17.01
C ASN A 294 -2.24 8.45 -16.55
N ALA A 295 -2.61 7.78 -15.45
CA ALA A 295 -3.96 7.90 -14.91
C ALA A 295 -4.33 9.35 -14.52
N ALA A 296 -3.40 10.11 -13.95
CA ALA A 296 -3.61 11.51 -13.59
C ALA A 296 -3.51 12.49 -14.78
N CYS A 297 -2.74 12.19 -15.82
CA CYS A 297 -2.44 13.13 -16.92
C CYS A 297 -3.22 12.84 -18.21
N SER A 298 -3.76 11.63 -18.41
CA SER A 298 -4.51 11.29 -19.62
C SER A 298 -5.93 11.87 -19.65
N GLY A 299 -6.39 12.47 -18.54
CA GLY A 299 -7.68 13.17 -18.45
C GLY A 299 -7.60 14.71 -18.55
N SER A 300 -6.40 15.28 -18.78
CA SER A 300 -6.17 16.73 -18.84
C SER A 300 -6.04 17.30 -20.26
N ALA A 301 -6.57 16.61 -21.27
CA ALA A 301 -6.60 17.03 -22.67
C ALA A 301 -8.00 17.48 -23.10
#